data_AF-A0A7S2W7C0-F1
#
_entry.id   AF-A0A7S2W7C0-F1
#
_cell.length_a   1.000
_cell.length_b   1.000
_cell.length_c   1.000
_cell.angle_alpha   90.00
_cell.angle_beta   90.00
_cell.angle_gamma   90.00
#
_symmetry.space_group_name_H-M   'P 1'
#
loop_
_entity.id
_entity.type
_entity.pdbx_description
1 polymer ?
#
loop_
_entity_poly.entity_id
_entity_poly.type
_entity_poly.pdbx_seq_one_letter_code
_entity_poly.pdbx_strand_id
1 'polypeptide(L)'
;PFAFACALSSIVAGTVAERCKMTAYLFYSIFLAGFVYPVVAHSFWSKNGFLANGALRNDPLWGSGAIDLAGSGPVHMTGGVTALVMAIILGPRRGRFYDDNGNPLDEPTEFAAHS
;
A
#
# COMPACT_ATOMS: atom_id res chain seq x y z
N PRO A 1 -10.87 -5.62 11.25
CA PRO A 1 -9.39 -5.65 11.24
C PRO A 1 -8.78 -6.40 10.04
N PHE A 2 -9.18 -7.65 9.78
CA PHE A 2 -8.62 -8.45 8.68
C PHE A 2 -9.00 -7.95 7.28
N ALA A 3 -10.27 -7.56 7.08
CA ALA A 3 -10.72 -7.01 5.79
C ALA A 3 -9.94 -5.74 5.37
N PHE A 4 -9.56 -4.89 6.33
CA PHE A 4 -8.73 -3.70 6.08
C PHE A 4 -7.29 -4.05 5.71
N ALA A 5 -6.70 -5.09 6.31
CA ALA A 5 -5.38 -5.60 5.91
C ALA A 5 -5.40 -6.14 4.46
N CYS A 6 -6.48 -6.85 4.09
CA CYS A 6 -6.70 -7.30 2.71
C CYS A 6 -6.85 -6.12 1.75
N ALA A 7 -7.63 -5.10 2.13
CA ALA A 7 -7.82 -3.89 1.31
C ALA A 7 -6.51 -3.12 1.10
N LEU A 8 -5.69 -2.97 2.14
CA LEU A 8 -4.36 -2.37 2.02
C LEU A 8 -3.44 -3.18 1.08
N SER A 9 -3.49 -4.51 1.17
CA SER A 9 -2.69 -5.38 0.29
C SER A 9 -3.14 -5.29 -1.17
N SER A 10 -4.46 -5.19 -1.43
CA SER A 10 -4.99 -5.11 -2.79
C SER A 10 -4.68 -3.78 -3.49
N ILE A 11 -4.56 -2.67 -2.76
CA ILE A 11 -4.07 -1.38 -3.29
C ILE A 11 -2.69 -1.56 -3.93
N VAL A 12 -1.79 -2.27 -3.24
CA VAL A 12 -0.42 -2.48 -3.73
C VAL A 12 -0.40 -3.49 -4.88
N ALA A 13 -1.25 -4.52 -4.83
CA ALA A 13 -1.38 -5.53 -5.89
C ALA A 13 -1.63 -4.91 -7.27
N GLY A 14 -2.56 -3.95 -7.36
CA GLY A 14 -2.86 -3.27 -8.62
C GLY A 14 -1.69 -2.48 -9.19
N THR A 15 -0.81 -1.98 -8.34
CA THR A 15 0.35 -1.16 -8.76
C THR A 15 1.48 -2.01 -9.34
N VAL A 16 1.66 -3.21 -8.80
CA VAL A 16 2.73 -4.15 -9.19
C VAL A 16 2.27 -5.17 -10.25
N ALA A 17 1.03 -5.06 -10.71
CA ALA A 17 0.43 -5.93 -11.69
C ALA A 17 1.32 -6.11 -12.93
N GLU A 18 1.26 -7.32 -13.49
CA GLU A 18 1.87 -7.72 -14.76
C GLU A 18 3.40 -7.79 -14.79
N ARG A 19 4.12 -7.26 -13.79
CA ARG A 19 5.60 -7.16 -13.84
C ARG A 19 6.33 -7.44 -12.53
N CYS A 20 5.60 -7.93 -11.52
CA CYS A 20 6.18 -8.36 -10.24
C CYS A 20 6.13 -9.88 -10.15
N LYS A 21 7.21 -10.49 -9.66
CA LYS A 21 7.25 -11.93 -9.43
C LYS A 21 6.26 -12.32 -8.35
N MET A 22 5.48 -13.38 -8.59
CA MET A 22 4.43 -13.81 -7.65
C MET A 22 5.02 -14.15 -6.27
N THR A 23 6.19 -14.78 -6.23
CA THR A 23 6.88 -15.11 -4.97
C THR A 23 7.26 -13.87 -4.18
N ALA A 24 7.80 -12.83 -4.85
CA ALA A 24 8.12 -11.56 -4.21
C ALA A 24 6.86 -10.88 -3.65
N TYR A 25 5.76 -10.90 -4.42
CA TYR A 25 4.48 -10.36 -3.97
C TYR A 25 3.92 -11.08 -2.73
N LEU A 26 4.05 -12.41 -2.65
CA LEU A 26 3.58 -13.19 -1.50
C LEU A 26 4.35 -12.84 -0.21
N PHE A 27 5.69 -12.84 -0.26
CA PHE A 27 6.51 -12.48 0.91
C PHE A 27 6.23 -11.04 1.36
N TYR A 28 6.16 -10.13 0.39
CA TYR A 28 5.82 -8.74 0.65
C TYR A 28 4.43 -8.61 1.30
N SER A 29 3.41 -9.30 0.78
CA SER A 29 2.04 -9.23 1.31
C SER A 29 1.93 -9.78 2.73
N ILE A 30 2.64 -10.88 3.03
CA ILE A 30 2.71 -11.44 4.39
C ILE A 30 3.35 -10.42 5.34
N PHE A 31 4.46 -9.79 4.94
CA PHE A 31 5.12 -8.79 5.77
C PHE A 31 4.26 -7.54 5.97
N LEU A 32 3.61 -7.06 4.91
CA LEU A 32 2.73 -5.90 4.94
C LEU A 32 1.51 -6.15 5.85
N ALA A 33 0.83 -7.28 5.70
CA ALA A 33 -0.36 -7.62 6.48
C ALA A 33 -0.03 -8.09 7.91
N GLY A 34 1.09 -8.79 8.09
CA GLY A 34 1.48 -9.41 9.36
C GLY A 34 2.31 -8.52 10.28
N PHE A 35 2.95 -7.48 9.75
CA PHE A 35 3.80 -6.58 10.54
C PHE A 35 3.46 -5.11 10.35
N VAL A 36 3.57 -4.58 9.12
CA VAL A 36 3.41 -3.13 8.86
C VAL A 36 2.01 -2.65 9.24
N TYR A 37 0.96 -3.30 8.72
CA TYR A 37 -0.42 -2.92 8.99
C TYR A 37 -0.76 -2.99 10.49
N PRO A 38 -0.45 -4.08 11.25
CA PRO A 38 -0.69 -4.12 12.69
C PRO A 38 -0.03 -2.98 13.46
N VAL A 39 1.21 -2.61 13.13
CA VAL A 39 1.92 -1.50 13.80
C VAL A 39 1.23 -0.16 13.53
N VAL A 40 0.88 0.12 12.28
CA VAL A 40 0.21 1.38 11.92
C VAL A 40 -1.21 1.43 12.46
N ALA A 41 -1.98 0.35 12.32
CA ALA A 41 -3.34 0.26 12.85
C ALA A 41 -3.35 0.39 14.38
N HIS A 42 -2.39 -0.21 15.09
CA HIS A 42 -2.22 -0.01 16.53
C HIS A 42 -1.96 1.46 16.87
N SER A 43 -1.13 2.14 16.09
CA SER A 43 -0.79 3.54 16.34
C SER A 43 -2.02 4.47 16.28
N PHE A 44 -2.97 4.21 15.39
CA PHE A 44 -4.18 5.03 15.21
C PHE A 44 -5.39 4.58 16.06
N TRP A 45 -5.64 3.28 16.16
CA TRP A 45 -6.91 2.73 16.64
C TRP A 45 -6.82 1.98 17.97
N SER A 46 -5.63 1.80 18.52
CA SER A 46 -5.45 1.22 19.85
C SER A 46 -5.55 2.31 20.93
N LYS A 47 -6.07 1.97 22.11
CA LYS A 47 -6.02 2.85 23.28
C LYS A 47 -4.58 3.23 23.69
N ASN A 48 -3.64 2.33 23.41
CA ASN A 48 -2.21 2.52 23.65
C ASN A 48 -1.46 3.07 22.43
N GLY A 49 -2.18 3.41 21.35
CA GLY A 49 -1.60 3.96 20.13
C GLY A 49 -1.13 5.39 20.36
N PHE A 50 0.07 5.72 19.85
CA PHE A 50 0.63 7.07 19.96
C PHE A 50 -0.21 8.14 19.25
N LEU A 51 -0.88 7.78 18.14
CA LEU A 51 -1.76 8.67 17.38
C LEU A 51 -3.24 8.51 17.77
N ALA A 52 -3.55 7.71 18.78
CA ALA A 52 -4.93 7.49 19.20
C ALA A 52 -5.60 8.81 19.59
N ASN A 53 -6.84 9.00 19.13
CA ASN A 53 -7.62 10.18 19.45
C ASN A 53 -7.98 10.25 20.95
N GLY A 54 -8.41 11.43 21.39
CA GLY A 54 -8.80 11.71 22.76
C GLY A 54 -9.98 10.90 23.31
N ALA A 55 -10.75 10.21 22.45
CA ALA A 55 -11.79 9.27 22.92
C ALA A 55 -11.22 7.89 23.29
N LEU A 56 -10.00 7.57 22.83
CA LEU A 56 -9.33 6.28 23.06
C LEU A 56 -8.18 6.39 24.07
N ARG A 57 -7.56 7.57 24.19
CA ARG A 57 -6.35 7.83 24.97
C ARG A 57 -6.54 9.09 25.83
N ASN A 58 -6.08 9.05 27.08
CA ASN A 58 -6.24 10.14 28.05
C ASN A 58 -5.28 11.32 27.81
N ASP A 59 -4.15 11.07 27.14
CA ASP A 59 -3.07 12.02 26.84
C ASP A 59 -2.77 12.05 25.33
N PRO A 60 -3.76 12.37 24.49
CA PRO A 60 -3.63 12.25 23.03
C PRO A 60 -2.62 13.24 22.46
N LEU A 61 -1.99 12.87 21.34
CA LEU A 61 -1.01 13.72 20.67
C LEU A 61 -1.63 15.10 20.33
N TRP A 62 -0.94 16.18 20.71
CA TRP A 62 -1.38 17.57 20.48
C TRP A 62 -2.77 17.90 21.07
N GLY A 63 -3.20 17.16 22.11
CA GLY A 63 -4.46 17.40 22.81
C GLY A 63 -5.69 16.78 22.14
N SER A 64 -5.60 16.26 20.91
CA SER A 64 -6.72 15.63 20.20
C SER A 64 -6.41 14.23 19.65
N GLY A 65 -5.17 13.97 19.25
CA GLY A 65 -4.77 12.79 18.50
C GLY A 65 -5.33 12.77 17.08
N ALA A 66 -5.15 11.65 16.36
CA ALA A 66 -5.64 11.46 15.00
C ALA A 66 -7.03 10.81 14.99
N ILE A 67 -7.99 11.48 14.34
CA ILE A 67 -9.34 10.94 14.13
C ILE A 67 -9.37 10.27 12.76
N ASP A 68 -9.47 8.94 12.75
CA ASP A 68 -9.59 8.14 11.54
C ASP A 68 -10.66 7.06 11.75
N LEU A 69 -11.77 7.17 11.01
CA LEU A 69 -12.93 6.29 11.16
C LEU A 69 -12.80 4.99 10.36
N ALA A 70 -12.20 5.08 9.16
CA ALA A 70 -12.31 4.04 8.13
C ALA A 70 -10.97 3.69 7.44
N GLY A 71 -9.86 4.26 7.88
CA GLY A 71 -8.52 3.83 7.47
C GLY A 71 -7.81 4.78 6.52
N SER A 72 -8.11 6.08 6.56
CA SER A 72 -7.40 7.07 5.73
C SER A 72 -5.88 7.00 5.95
N GLY A 73 -5.41 6.80 7.19
CA GLY A 73 -4.00 6.59 7.54
C GLY A 73 -3.57 5.12 7.41
N PRO A 74 -4.09 4.21 8.26
CA PRO A 74 -3.65 2.82 8.31
C PRO A 74 -3.85 2.01 7.03
N VAL A 75 -4.78 2.41 6.15
CA VAL A 75 -5.14 1.63 4.96
C VAL A 75 -4.77 2.41 3.69
N HIS A 76 -5.37 3.58 3.47
CA HIS A 76 -5.21 4.32 2.21
C HIS A 76 -3.84 4.98 2.09
N MET A 77 -3.40 5.74 3.09
CA MET A 77 -2.09 6.40 3.05
C MET A 77 -0.96 5.37 3.10
N THR A 78 -1.04 4.39 3.99
CA THR A 78 -0.02 3.33 4.10
C THR A 78 0.05 2.51 2.80
N GLY A 79 -1.10 2.07 2.27
CA GLY A 79 -1.16 1.33 1.00
C GLY A 79 -0.69 2.17 -0.18
N GLY A 80 -1.10 3.44 -0.25
CA GLY A 80 -0.75 4.36 -1.34
C GLY A 80 0.74 4.74 -1.37
N VAL A 81 1.33 5.05 -0.21
CA VAL A 81 2.78 5.32 -0.12
C VAL A 81 3.56 4.07 -0.48
N THR A 82 3.15 2.90 0.02
CA THR A 82 3.86 1.67 -0.31
C THR A 82 3.72 1.32 -1.79
N ALA A 83 2.54 1.52 -2.38
CA ALA A 83 2.32 1.40 -3.81
C ALA A 83 3.23 2.34 -4.62
N LEU A 84 3.35 3.61 -4.23
CA LEU A 84 4.24 4.57 -4.88
C LEU A 84 5.70 4.12 -4.82
N VAL A 85 6.19 3.72 -3.64
CA VAL A 85 7.56 3.22 -3.47
C VAL A 85 7.80 1.98 -4.34
N MET A 86 6.86 1.03 -4.34
CA MET A 86 6.95 -0.16 -5.18
C MET A 86 6.94 0.18 -6.68
N ALA A 87 6.15 1.17 -7.12
CA ALA A 87 6.14 1.63 -8.50
C ALA A 87 7.49 2.22 -8.92
N ILE A 88 8.14 2.99 -8.03
CA ILE A 88 9.46 3.57 -8.27
C ILE A 88 10.52 2.48 -8.38
N ILE A 89 10.53 1.52 -7.45
CA ILE A 89 11.50 0.41 -7.43
C ILE A 89 11.34 -0.49 -8.65
N LEU A 90 10.11 -0.85 -8.98
CA LEU A 90 9.81 -1.78 -10.08
C LEU A 90 9.93 -1.13 -11.45
N GLY A 91 9.71 0.18 -11.52
CA GLY A 91 9.74 0.96 -12.75
C GLY A 91 8.50 0.76 -13.65
N PRO A 92 8.52 1.41 -14.83
CA PRO A 92 7.42 1.35 -15.79
C PRO A 92 7.31 -0.04 -16.45
N ARG A 93 6.11 -0.34 -16.98
CA ARG A 93 5.89 -1.48 -17.87
C ARG A 93 6.58 -1.25 -19.21
N ARG A 94 7.82 -1.72 -19.32
CA ARG A 94 8.64 -1.58 -20.54
C ARG A 94 7.97 -2.27 -21.72
N GLY A 95 7.99 -1.62 -22.88
CA GLY A 95 7.37 -2.12 -24.11
C GLY A 95 5.85 -2.00 -24.19
N ARG A 96 5.14 -1.62 -23.12
CA ARG A 96 3.66 -1.51 -23.11
C ARG A 96 3.14 -0.23 -23.76
N PHE A 97 3.77 0.89 -23.44
CA PHE A 97 3.30 2.23 -23.84
C PHE A 97 4.33 3.00 -24.68
N TYR A 98 5.58 2.54 -24.67
CA TYR A 98 6.69 3.18 -25.36
C TYR A 98 7.53 2.11 -26.06
N ASP A 99 8.06 2.44 -27.23
CA ASP A 99 9.05 1.63 -27.95
C ASP A 99 10.41 1.64 -27.20
N ASP A 100 11.37 0.85 -27.69
CA ASP A 100 12.72 0.78 -27.11
C ASP A 100 13.48 2.12 -27.15
N ASN A 101 13.05 3.06 -28.01
CA ASN A 101 13.61 4.40 -28.14
C ASN A 101 12.88 5.43 -27.27
N GLY A 102 11.82 5.05 -26.55
CA GLY A 102 11.02 5.93 -25.69
C GLY A 102 9.91 6.70 -26.42
N ASN A 103 9.61 6.39 -27.68
CA ASN A 103 8.48 6.98 -28.39
C ASN A 103 7.16 6.31 -27.98
N PRO A 104 6.07 7.06 -27.79
CA PRO A 104 4.78 6.49 -27.47
C PRO A 104 4.28 5.59 -28.60
N LEU A 105 3.64 4.48 -28.23
CA LEU A 105 2.98 3.58 -29.18
C LEU A 105 1.55 4.05 -29.45
N ASP A 106 1.09 3.91 -30.70
CA ASP A 106 -0.29 4.25 -31.09
C ASP A 106 -1.33 3.39 -30.36
N GLU A 107 -0.99 2.13 -30.11
CA GLU A 107 -1.81 1.19 -29.33
C GLU A 107 -0.95 0.48 -28.27
N PRO A 108 -1.46 0.29 -27.04
CA PRO A 108 -0.73 -0.46 -26.01
C PRO A 108 -0.58 -1.94 -26.36
N THR A 109 0.64 -2.46 -26.31
CA THR A 109 0.94 -3.88 -26.64
C THR A 109 0.54 -4.83 -25.51
N GLU A 110 0.04 -6.03 -25.80
CA GLU A 110 -0.32 -6.96 -24.72
C GLU A 110 0.88 -7.36 -23.84
N PHE A 111 0.69 -7.32 -22.51
CA PHE A 111 1.71 -7.73 -21.57
C PHE A 111 1.55 -9.23 -21.33
N ALA A 112 2.46 -10.05 -21.85
CA ALA A 112 2.40 -11.49 -21.64
C ALA A 112 2.47 -11.79 -20.13
N ALA A 113 1.55 -12.61 -19.66
CA ALA A 113 1.55 -13.04 -18.27
C ALA A 113 2.85 -13.82 -17.99
N HIS A 114 3.58 -13.40 -16.96
CA HIS A 114 4.78 -14.08 -16.50
C HIS A 114 4.82 -13.97 -14.96
N SER A 115 5.32 -15.02 -14.29
CA SER A 115 5.41 -15.08 -12.81
C SER A 115 6.84 -15.07 -12.32
#